data_AF-A0A2I1HQM7-F1
#
_entry.id   AF-A0A2I1HQM7-F1
#
_cell.length_a   1.000
_cell.length_b   1.000
_cell.length_c   1.000
_cell.angle_alpha   90.00
_cell.angle_beta   90.00
_cell.angle_gamma   90.00
#
_symmetry.space_group_name_H-M   'P 1'
#
loop_
_entity.id
_entity.type
_entity.pdbx_description
1 polymer ?
#
loop_
_entity_poly.entity_id
_entity_poly.type
_entity_poly.pdbx_seq_one_letter_code
_entity_poly.pdbx_strand_id
1 'polypeptide(L)' 'AHRLSTIQHADIIFVIKDGKVAEKGTHQELLARKRIYYNMVQDQYLGKTN' A
#
# COMPACT_ATOMS: atom_id res chain seq x y z
N ALA A 1 10.29 -15.65 4.58
CA ALA A 1 9.38 -14.63 5.11
C ALA A 1 9.37 -13.45 4.14
N HIS A 2 8.29 -13.30 3.40
CA HIS A 2 8.16 -12.32 2.34
C HIS A 2 7.97 -10.93 2.94
N ARG A 3 8.82 -9.96 2.63
CA ARG A 3 8.72 -8.56 3.11
C ARG A 3 7.33 -7.92 3.00
N LEU A 4 6.47 -8.45 2.14
CA LEU A 4 5.11 -8.00 1.91
C LEU A 4 4.15 -8.34 3.08
N SER A 5 4.37 -9.43 3.82
CA SER A 5 3.51 -9.78 4.95
C SER A 5 3.67 -8.77 6.10
N THR A 6 4.82 -8.12 6.24
CA THR A 6 5.04 -7.06 7.24
C THR A 6 4.17 -5.83 6.98
N ILE A 7 3.92 -5.47 5.72
CA ILE A 7 3.06 -4.33 5.36
C ILE A 7 1.58 -4.70 5.50
N GLN A 8 1.21 -5.94 5.16
CA GLN A 8 -0.18 -6.42 5.28
C GLN A 8 -0.65 -6.51 6.74
N HIS A 9 0.26 -6.78 7.68
CA HIS A 9 -0.04 -6.85 9.11
C HIS A 9 0.31 -5.55 9.87
N ALA A 10 0.64 -4.48 9.16
CA ALA A 10 0.90 -3.20 9.82
C ALA A 10 -0.42 -2.62 10.37
N ASP A 11 -0.42 -2.24 11.65
CA ASP A 11 -1.56 -1.58 12.29
C ASP A 11 -1.94 -0.27 11.59
N ILE A 12 -0.95 0.41 10.99
CA ILE A 12 -1.15 1.62 10.21
C ILE A 12 -0.08 1.77 9.13
N ILE A 13 -0.52 2.19 7.95
CA ILE A 13 0.32 2.47 6.79
C ILE A 13 0.22 3.96 6.48
N PHE A 14 1.36 4.61 6.25
CA PHE A 14 1.44 6.00 5.81
C PHE A 14 1.97 6.06 4.38
N VAL A 15 1.17 6.61 3.47
CA VAL A 15 1.58 6.88 2.10
C VAL A 15 2.09 8.31 2.02
N ILE A 16 3.35 8.47 1.62
CA ILE A 16 3.98 9.78 1.45
C ILE A 16 4.00 10.11 -0.03
N LYS A 17 3.48 11.29 -0.39
CA LYS A 17 3.56 11.87 -1.73
C LYS A 17 4.00 13.31 -1.61
N ASP A 18 4.97 13.73 -2.43
CA ASP A 18 5.49 15.11 -2.44
C ASP A 18 5.97 15.59 -1.05
N GLY A 19 6.58 14.68 -0.28
CA GLY A 19 7.08 14.96 1.08
C GLY A 19 5.99 15.12 2.16
N LYS A 20 4.72 14.85 1.85
CA LYS A 20 3.60 14.94 2.80
C LYS A 20 2.84 13.62 2.90
N VAL A 21 2.17 13.38 4.04
CA VAL A 21 1.28 12.23 4.21
C VAL A 21 0.04 12.45 3.34
N ALA A 22 -0.06 11.68 2.25
CA ALA A 22 -1.19 11.71 1.35
C ALA A 22 -2.33 10.80 1.83
N GLU A 23 -1.99 9.64 2.39
CA GLU A 23 -2.98 8.70 2.94
C GLU A 23 -2.44 8.01 4.20
N LYS A 24 -3.37 7.68 5.11
CA LYS A 24 -3.10 6.84 6.28
C LYS A 24 -4.28 5.93 6.60
N GLY A 25 -3.98 4.73 7.08
CA GLY A 25 -4.98 3.73 7.47
C GLY A 25 -4.39 2.32 7.45
N THR A 26 -5.22 1.32 7.72
CA THR A 26 -4.84 -0.09 7.56
C THR A 26 -4.72 -0.47 6.09
N HIS A 27 -4.08 -1.61 5.81
CA HIS A 27 -4.00 -2.17 4.47
C HIS A 27 -5.38 -2.28 3.78
N GLN A 28 -6.38 -2.80 4.51
CA GLN A 28 -7.73 -2.98 3.99
C GLN A 28 -8.44 -1.64 3.71
N GLU A 29 -8.29 -0.66 4.61
CA GLU A 29 -8.90 0.66 4.42
C GLU A 29 -8.32 1.38 3.20
N LEU A 30 -6.99 1.31 3.01
CA LEU A 30 -6.32 1.95 1.89
C LEU A 30 -6.61 1.25 0.55
N LEU A 31 -6.76 -0.08 0.55
CA LEU A 31 -7.23 -0.82 -0.62
C LEU A 31 -8.68 -0.49 -0.98
N ALA A 32 -9.57 -0.40 0.01
CA ALA A 32 -10.98 -0.07 -0.20
C ALA A 32 -11.16 1.35 -0.78
N ARG A 33 -10.29 2.28 -0.39
CA ARG A 33 -10.30 3.66 -0.92
C ARG A 33 -9.92 3.75 -2.40
N LYS A 34 -9.23 2.74 -2.96
CA LYS A 34 -8.81 2.70 -4.38
C LYS A 34 -8.09 3.97 -4.85
N ARG A 35 -7.19 4.49 -4.01
CA ARG A 35 -6.41 5.72 -4.26
C ARG A 35 -4.93 5.39 -4.57
N ILE A 36 -4.00 6.21 -4.07
CA ILE A 36 -2.57 6.15 -4.39
C ILE A 36 -2.00 4.81 -3.90
N TYR A 37 -2.34 4.42 -2.66
CA TYR A 37 -1.91 3.14 -2.10
C TYR A 37 -2.33 1.96 -2.98
N TYR A 38 -3.58 1.96 -3.43
CA TYR A 38 -4.13 0.89 -4.26
C TYR A 38 -3.37 0.77 -5.57
N ASN A 39 -3.13 1.88 -6.27
CA ASN A 39 -2.37 1.86 -7.53
C ASN A 39 -0.94 1.35 -7.32
N MET A 40 -0.24 1.84 -6.28
CA MET A 40 1.12 1.37 -5.96
C MET A 40 1.16 -0.14 -5.68
N VAL A 41 0.16 -0.64 -4.94
CA VAL A 41 0.04 -2.06 -4.65
C VAL A 41 -0.27 -2.84 -5.94
N GLN A 42 -1.23 -2.40 -6.74
CA GLN A 42 -1.57 -3.06 -8.02
C GLN A 42 -0.37 -3.14 -8.96
N ASP A 43 0.41 -2.06 -9.11
CA ASP A 43 1.62 -2.03 -9.93
C ASP A 43 2.67 -3.03 -9.41
N GLN A 44 2.80 -3.14 -8.09
CA GLN A 44 3.71 -4.09 -7.45
C GLN A 44 3.26 -5.56 -7.59
N TYR A 45 1.95 -5.81 -7.71
CA TYR A 45 1.40 -7.15 -7.98
C TYR A 45 1.48 -7.51 -9.48
N LEU A 46 1.20 -6.57 -10.39
CA LEU A 46 1.28 -6.78 -11.84
C LEU A 46 2.73 -6.93 -12.32
N GLY A 47 3.70 -6.30 -11.65
CA GLY A 47 5.13 -6.43 -11.96
C GLY A 47 5.74 -7.81 -11.64
N LYS A 48 4.95 -8.79 -11.17
CA LYS A 48 5.40 -10.15 -10.85
C LYS A 48 4.92 -11.23 -11.83
N THR A 49 4.33 -10.86 -12.96
CA THR A 49 4.03 -11.78 -14.06
C THR A 49 5.09 -11.71 -15.16
N ASN A 50 6.33 -12.06 -14.82
CA ASN A 50 7.31 -12.56 -15.80
C ASN A 50 8.31 -13.52 -15.14
#